data_AF-A0A7C5AHI9-F1
#
_entry.id   AF-A0A7C5AHI9-F1
#
_cell.length_a   1.000
_cell.length_b   1.000
_cell.length_c   1.000
_cell.angle_alpha   90.00
_cell.angle_beta   90.00
_cell.angle_gamma   90.00
#
_symmetry.space_group_name_H-M   'P 1'
#
loop_
_entity.id
_entity.type
_entity.pdbx_description
1 polymer ?
#
loop_
_entity_poly.entity_id
_entity_poly.type
_entity_poly.pdbx_seq_one_letter_code
_entity_poly.pdbx_strand_id
1 'polypeptide(L)'
;MKITTTLKHVVLVLLAVAACISLVQGINNAILRQGGSQDTQWSPSRALLEHTDPYRAYRDPNGKSPMILCQAPNYPASGLVFLWPYAVWEWPVAKTLWAVSNVLFTAIILFCVFRLLPVDTPCMSKLLIAMLFVTGTPWRNGVGNGQHALFTLALFLLSVVIVSRSANAAGIPLAVSWFKYTIAFPLTLFFARSKRLWAAILVATAIHAVLTIFAAIWVDTSPVDLLLGTLRVAQSATGRGYLDVFAIASELGLSSKLVPAVFALAILGVTYLAVRRDADELSCLSTLSMAAMTVVFHG
;
A
#
# COMPACT_ATOMS: atom_id res chain seq x y z
N MET A 1 -31.41 -6.49 -22.25
CA MET A 1 -32.38 -5.68 -21.48
C MET A 1 -31.89 -4.23 -21.43
N LYS A 2 -32.61 -3.25 -22.00
CA LYS A 2 -32.27 -1.83 -21.86
C LYS A 2 -32.73 -1.34 -20.49
N ILE A 3 -31.79 -1.00 -19.60
CA ILE A 3 -32.09 -0.36 -18.31
C ILE A 3 -32.72 1.01 -18.61
N THR A 4 -33.93 1.26 -18.08
CA THR A 4 -34.63 2.53 -18.26
C THR A 4 -33.87 3.67 -17.60
N THR A 5 -33.98 4.89 -18.14
CA THR A 5 -33.29 6.07 -17.61
C THR A 5 -33.61 6.31 -16.14
N THR A 6 -34.87 6.12 -15.72
CA THR A 6 -35.30 6.22 -14.32
C THR A 6 -34.57 5.24 -13.41
N LEU A 7 -34.45 3.97 -13.82
CA LEU A 7 -33.76 2.94 -13.03
C LEU A 7 -32.27 3.27 -12.84
N LYS A 8 -31.61 3.84 -13.87
CA LYS A 8 -30.22 4.31 -13.74
C LYS A 8 -30.06 5.40 -12.68
N HIS A 9 -30.97 6.36 -12.63
CA HIS A 9 -30.94 7.43 -11.63
C HIS A 9 -31.17 6.90 -10.22
N VAL A 10 -32.12 5.98 -10.05
CA VAL A 10 -32.37 5.34 -8.75
C VAL A 10 -31.12 4.60 -8.26
N VAL A 11 -30.48 3.80 -9.12
CA VAL A 11 -29.24 3.07 -8.77
C VAL A 11 -28.13 4.04 -8.37
N LEU A 12 -27.96 5.16 -9.09
CA LEU A 12 -26.95 6.17 -8.76
C LEU A 12 -27.21 6.84 -7.41
N VAL A 13 -28.47 7.19 -7.11
CA VAL A 13 -28.83 7.77 -5.81
C VAL A 13 -28.53 6.79 -4.68
N LEU A 14 -28.90 5.52 -4.84
CA LEU A 14 -28.61 4.48 -3.85
C LEU A 14 -27.10 4.29 -3.65
N LEU A 15 -26.32 4.27 -4.73
CA LEU A 15 -24.86 4.18 -4.67
C LEU A 15 -24.23 5.42 -4.01
N ALA A 16 -24.73 6.62 -4.30
CA ALA A 16 -24.27 7.84 -3.67
C ALA A 16 -24.51 7.82 -2.15
N VAL A 17 -25.72 7.42 -1.72
CA VAL A 17 -26.04 7.25 -0.30
C VAL A 17 -25.14 6.21 0.35
N ALA A 18 -24.94 5.05 -0.29
CA ALA A 18 -24.07 3.99 0.23
C ALA A 18 -22.60 4.44 0.33
N ALA A 19 -22.09 5.20 -0.65
CA ALA A 19 -20.76 5.79 -0.60
C ALA A 19 -20.61 6.80 0.54
N CYS A 20 -21.60 7.68 0.75
CA CYS A 20 -21.61 8.63 1.87
C CYS A 20 -21.61 7.91 3.22
N ILE A 21 -22.45 6.87 3.38
CA ILE A 21 -22.48 6.05 4.60
C ILE A 21 -21.13 5.38 4.82
N SER A 22 -20.54 4.77 3.78
CA SER A 22 -19.23 4.12 3.85
C SER A 22 -18.13 5.10 4.28
N LEU A 23 -18.12 6.31 3.71
CA LEU A 23 -17.19 7.39 4.05
C LEU A 23 -17.28 7.80 5.52
N VAL A 24 -18.50 8.12 5.98
CA VAL A 24 -18.74 8.53 7.37
C VAL A 24 -18.36 7.41 8.34
N GLN A 25 -18.74 6.17 8.04
CA GLN A 25 -18.38 5.00 8.86
C GLN A 25 -16.87 4.78 8.90
N GLY A 26 -16.17 4.91 7.76
CA GLY A 26 -14.72 4.77 7.69
C GLY A 26 -14.00 5.79 8.60
N ILE A 27 -14.39 7.06 8.50
CA ILE A 27 -13.83 8.14 9.33
C ILE A 27 -14.16 7.93 10.82
N ASN A 28 -15.41 7.60 11.15
CA ASN A 28 -15.82 7.33 12.53
C ASN A 28 -15.05 6.13 13.13
N ASN A 29 -14.86 5.07 12.34
CA ASN A 29 -14.06 3.91 12.76
C ASN A 29 -12.59 4.28 12.98
N ALA A 30 -12.03 5.21 12.21
CA ALA A 30 -10.64 5.64 12.36
C ALA A 30 -10.44 6.52 13.60
N ILE A 31 -11.36 7.47 13.83
CA ILE A 31 -11.19 8.56 14.80
C ILE A 31 -11.91 8.28 16.13
N LEU A 32 -13.18 7.90 16.09
CA LEU A 32 -14.04 7.84 17.28
C LEU A 32 -14.03 6.47 17.95
N ARG A 33 -13.87 5.39 17.17
CA ARG A 33 -13.85 4.03 17.71
C ARG A 33 -12.60 3.81 18.57
N GLN A 34 -12.78 3.22 19.75
CA GLN A 34 -11.68 2.74 20.58
C GLN A 34 -10.91 1.64 19.83
N GLY A 35 -9.59 1.78 19.71
CA GLY A 35 -8.76 0.90 18.88
C GLY A 35 -8.86 1.16 17.37
N GLY A 36 -9.54 2.23 16.95
CA GLY A 36 -9.49 2.71 15.56
C GLY A 36 -8.07 3.05 15.13
N SER A 37 -7.80 2.99 13.82
CA SER A 37 -6.47 3.29 13.25
C SER A 37 -5.33 2.36 13.75
N GLN A 38 -5.66 1.14 14.19
CA GLN A 38 -4.70 0.19 14.75
C GLN A 38 -3.55 -0.22 13.81
N ASP A 39 -3.67 -0.04 12.50
CA ASP A 39 -2.67 -0.48 11.49
C ASP A 39 -1.77 0.66 10.94
N THR A 40 -1.83 1.87 11.54
CA THR A 40 -1.15 3.10 11.05
C THR A 40 0.36 3.14 11.18
N GLN A 41 1.00 2.16 11.84
CA GLN A 41 2.46 2.12 12.04
C GLN A 41 3.05 3.40 12.65
N TRP A 42 2.22 4.15 13.39
CA TRP A 42 2.61 5.36 14.09
C TRP A 42 3.67 5.08 15.16
N SER A 43 3.50 4.03 15.98
CA SER A 43 4.42 3.72 17.08
C SER A 43 5.80 3.28 16.60
N PRO A 44 5.93 2.40 15.59
CA PRO A 44 7.22 2.13 14.95
C PRO A 44 7.90 3.38 14.41
N SER A 45 7.14 4.27 13.76
CA SER A 45 7.66 5.53 13.22
C SER A 45 8.08 6.51 14.32
N ARG A 46 7.29 6.60 15.40
CA ARG A 46 7.55 7.41 16.60
C ARG A 46 8.79 6.92 17.33
N ALA A 47 8.91 5.61 17.56
CA ALA A 47 10.10 5.02 18.17
C ALA A 47 11.37 5.35 17.37
N LEU A 48 11.31 5.19 16.03
CA LEU A 48 12.43 5.56 15.17
C LEU A 48 12.77 7.05 15.26
N LEU A 49 11.75 7.92 15.27
CA LEU A 49 11.93 9.37 15.45
C LEU A 49 12.59 9.71 16.80
N GLU A 50 12.23 8.98 17.87
CA GLU A 50 12.78 9.10 19.23
C GLU A 50 14.08 8.31 19.43
N HIS A 51 14.86 8.11 18.36
CA HIS A 51 16.17 7.46 18.38
C HIS A 51 16.15 5.99 18.88
N THR A 52 15.02 5.31 18.77
CA THR A 52 14.86 3.92 19.21
C THR A 52 14.67 2.99 18.00
N ASP A 53 15.49 1.93 17.89
CA ASP A 53 15.28 0.87 16.88
C ASP A 53 13.94 0.15 17.14
N PRO A 54 12.93 0.29 16.25
CA PRO A 54 11.61 -0.26 16.48
C PRO A 54 11.59 -1.79 16.42
N TYR A 55 12.46 -2.41 15.63
CA TYR A 55 12.51 -3.87 15.46
C TYR A 55 13.18 -4.56 16.65
N ARG A 56 14.16 -3.90 17.26
CA ARG A 56 14.79 -4.37 18.49
C ARG A 56 13.84 -4.18 19.67
N ALA A 57 13.24 -3.00 19.81
CA ALA A 57 12.31 -2.69 20.90
C ALA A 57 11.08 -3.60 20.89
N TYR A 58 10.53 -3.92 19.71
CA TYR A 58 9.38 -4.84 19.60
C TYR A 58 9.71 -6.27 20.06
N ARG A 59 10.97 -6.69 19.98
CA ARG A 59 11.42 -8.05 20.34
C ARG A 59 12.07 -8.12 21.73
N ASP A 60 12.07 -7.03 22.49
CA ASP A 60 12.61 -7.03 23.85
C ASP A 60 11.73 -7.89 24.78
N PRO A 61 12.26 -8.99 25.34
CA PRO A 61 11.49 -9.87 26.22
C PRO A 61 11.11 -9.21 27.56
N ASN A 62 11.73 -8.07 27.92
CA ASN A 62 11.50 -7.39 29.19
C ASN A 62 10.24 -6.50 29.20
N GLY A 63 9.46 -6.49 28.12
CA GLY A 63 8.05 -6.08 28.16
C GLY A 63 7.74 -4.58 28.07
N LYS A 64 8.71 -3.72 27.71
CA LYS A 64 8.46 -2.29 27.46
C LYS A 64 8.42 -1.95 25.97
N SER A 65 7.64 -2.70 25.20
CA SER A 65 7.45 -2.39 23.77
C SER A 65 6.78 -1.02 23.63
N PRO A 66 7.35 -0.09 22.83
CA PRO A 66 6.72 1.21 22.57
C PRO A 66 5.50 1.08 21.62
N MET A 67 5.21 -0.12 21.13
CA MET A 67 4.14 -0.36 20.18
C MET A 67 2.77 -0.36 20.87
N ILE A 68 1.88 0.50 20.40
CA ILE A 68 0.48 0.49 20.84
C ILE A 68 -0.38 -0.37 19.90
N LEU A 69 -1.53 -0.82 20.40
CA LEU A 69 -2.52 -1.57 19.63
C LEU A 69 -1.88 -2.82 18.99
N CYS A 70 -2.05 -3.00 17.68
CA CYS A 70 -1.58 -4.17 16.93
C CYS A 70 -0.40 -3.83 15.99
N GLN A 71 0.38 -2.78 16.30
CA GLN A 71 1.40 -2.25 15.40
C GLN A 71 2.73 -3.02 15.50
N ALA A 72 2.83 -4.14 14.80
CA ALA A 72 4.12 -4.79 14.59
C ALA A 72 4.94 -4.01 13.53
N PRO A 73 6.22 -3.67 13.78
CA PRO A 73 7.08 -2.96 12.83
C PRO A 73 7.52 -3.91 11.70
N ASN A 74 6.62 -4.16 10.75
CA ASN A 74 6.83 -5.04 9.60
C ASN A 74 7.10 -4.29 8.28
N TYR A 75 7.33 -2.97 8.36
CA TYR A 75 7.69 -2.11 7.23
C TYR A 75 9.17 -1.69 7.34
N PRO A 76 9.87 -1.42 6.22
CA PRO A 76 11.28 -1.05 6.23
C PRO A 76 11.51 0.30 6.92
N ALA A 77 12.67 0.49 7.55
CA ALA A 77 12.97 1.70 8.34
C ALA A 77 12.86 2.97 7.49
N SER A 78 13.35 2.92 6.26
CA SER A 78 13.16 3.98 5.25
C SER A 78 11.69 4.35 5.03
N GLY A 79 10.79 3.38 5.09
CA GLY A 79 9.35 3.61 4.99
C GLY A 79 8.79 4.29 6.24
N LEU A 80 9.24 3.85 7.42
CA LEU A 80 8.85 4.47 8.69
C LEU A 80 9.24 5.96 8.76
N VAL A 81 10.33 6.37 8.11
CA VAL A 81 10.71 7.79 7.97
C VAL A 81 9.66 8.60 7.20
N PHE A 82 8.99 8.03 6.19
CA PHE A 82 7.92 8.73 5.47
C PHE A 82 6.70 9.06 6.36
N LEU A 83 6.55 8.37 7.49
CA LEU A 83 5.49 8.63 8.45
C LEU A 83 5.88 9.64 9.55
N TRP A 84 7.10 10.16 9.54
CA TRP A 84 7.56 11.17 10.51
C TRP A 84 6.66 12.41 10.61
N PRO A 85 6.11 12.97 9.51
CA PRO A 85 5.16 14.09 9.60
C PRO A 85 3.92 13.80 10.45
N TYR A 86 3.55 12.52 10.63
CA TYR A 86 2.48 12.10 11.54
C TYR A 86 3.04 11.71 12.90
N ALA A 87 4.21 11.09 12.95
CA ALA A 87 4.84 10.63 14.18
C ALA A 87 5.21 11.78 15.13
N VAL A 88 5.47 12.99 14.64
CA VAL A 88 5.73 14.16 15.53
C VAL A 88 4.55 14.50 16.43
N TRP A 89 3.34 14.14 16.05
CA TRP A 89 2.12 14.40 16.82
C TRP A 89 1.81 13.26 17.78
N GLU A 90 1.13 13.59 18.87
CA GLU A 90 0.53 12.59 19.76
C GLU A 90 -0.53 11.77 19.02
N TRP A 91 -0.74 10.53 19.50
CA TRP A 91 -1.59 9.54 18.86
C TRP A 91 -2.99 10.03 18.44
N PRO A 92 -3.76 10.77 19.27
CA PRO A 92 -5.10 11.23 18.88
C PRO A 92 -5.10 12.18 17.67
N VAL A 93 -4.08 13.04 17.57
CA VAL A 93 -3.92 13.98 16.46
C VAL A 93 -3.41 13.23 15.23
N ALA A 94 -2.40 12.38 15.39
CA ALA A 94 -1.82 11.60 14.30
C ALA A 94 -2.85 10.73 13.58
N LYS A 95 -3.70 10.00 14.32
CA LYS A 95 -4.76 9.17 13.70
C LYS A 95 -5.81 10.00 12.95
N THR A 96 -6.12 11.19 13.43
CA THR A 96 -7.06 12.12 12.79
C THR A 96 -6.49 12.63 11.47
N LEU A 97 -5.23 13.10 11.49
CA LEU A 97 -4.52 13.54 10.29
C LEU A 97 -4.38 12.40 9.27
N TRP A 98 -4.14 11.17 9.73
CA TRP A 98 -4.05 10.00 8.85
C TRP A 98 -5.39 9.64 8.21
N ALA A 99 -6.50 9.70 8.96
CA ALA A 99 -7.84 9.46 8.42
C ALA A 99 -8.17 10.48 7.32
N VAL A 100 -7.89 11.76 7.54
CA VAL A 100 -8.05 12.82 6.52
C VAL A 100 -7.16 12.56 5.30
N SER A 101 -5.91 12.16 5.53
CA SER A 101 -4.96 11.84 4.46
C SER A 101 -5.45 10.67 3.59
N ASN A 102 -6.09 9.64 4.17
CA ASN A 102 -6.67 8.54 3.39
C ASN A 102 -7.80 8.98 2.44
N VAL A 103 -8.60 9.97 2.84
CA VAL A 103 -9.61 10.58 1.95
C VAL A 103 -8.93 11.34 0.81
N LEU A 104 -7.85 12.07 1.09
CA LEU A 104 -7.05 12.74 0.06
C LEU A 104 -6.37 11.74 -0.89
N PHE A 105 -5.80 10.65 -0.37
CA PHE A 105 -5.23 9.57 -1.19
C PHE A 105 -6.29 8.93 -2.09
N THR A 106 -7.53 8.80 -1.62
CA THR A 106 -8.66 8.35 -2.44
C THR A 106 -8.90 9.30 -3.62
N ALA A 107 -8.91 10.61 -3.38
CA ALA A 107 -9.05 11.59 -4.45
C ALA A 107 -7.88 11.52 -5.46
N ILE A 108 -6.65 11.32 -4.99
CA ILE A 108 -5.46 11.14 -5.85
C ILE A 108 -5.59 9.86 -6.70
N ILE A 109 -6.03 8.74 -6.11
CA ILE A 109 -6.28 7.50 -6.84
C ILE A 109 -7.28 7.75 -7.97
N LEU A 110 -8.44 8.33 -7.66
CA LEU A 110 -9.48 8.60 -8.66
C LEU A 110 -8.99 9.55 -9.75
N PHE A 111 -8.26 10.60 -9.38
CA PHE A 111 -7.62 11.50 -10.34
C PHE A 111 -6.69 10.75 -11.29
N CYS A 112 -5.81 9.89 -10.77
CA CYS A 112 -4.86 9.13 -11.60
C CYS A 112 -5.57 8.10 -12.48
N VAL A 113 -6.53 7.35 -11.93
CA VAL A 113 -7.35 6.40 -12.70
C VAL A 113 -8.06 7.12 -13.84
N PHE A 114 -8.66 8.29 -13.60
CA PHE A 114 -9.36 9.04 -14.64
C PHE A 114 -8.43 9.63 -15.72
N ARG A 115 -7.13 9.81 -15.42
CA ARG A 115 -6.10 10.17 -16.39
C ARG A 115 -5.67 8.99 -17.26
N LEU A 116 -5.77 7.77 -16.74
CA LEU A 116 -5.40 6.54 -17.43
C LEU A 116 -6.56 5.95 -18.26
N LEU A 117 -7.80 6.31 -17.94
CA LEU A 117 -8.97 5.93 -18.73
C LEU A 117 -8.94 6.56 -20.14
N PRO A 118 -9.58 5.92 -21.15
CA PRO A 118 -9.78 6.53 -22.46
C PRO A 118 -10.39 7.92 -22.37
N VAL A 119 -9.93 8.85 -23.22
CA VAL A 119 -10.28 10.28 -23.17
C VAL A 119 -11.80 10.50 -23.29
N ASP A 120 -12.46 9.65 -24.07
CA ASP A 120 -13.91 9.66 -24.34
C ASP A 120 -14.76 8.98 -23.26
N THR A 121 -14.14 8.50 -22.16
CA THR A 121 -14.87 7.86 -21.06
C THR A 121 -15.94 8.80 -20.49
N PRO A 122 -17.23 8.43 -20.51
CA PRO A 122 -18.31 9.29 -20.04
C PRO A 122 -18.17 9.67 -18.57
N CYS A 123 -18.60 10.88 -18.22
CA CYS A 123 -18.65 11.37 -16.83
C CYS A 123 -19.39 10.39 -15.90
N MET A 124 -20.48 9.79 -16.39
CA MET A 124 -21.27 8.83 -15.63
C MET A 124 -20.45 7.58 -15.25
N SER A 125 -19.60 7.08 -16.14
CA SER A 125 -18.72 5.94 -15.85
C SER A 125 -17.68 6.30 -14.78
N LYS A 126 -17.10 7.50 -14.85
CA LYS A 126 -16.17 8.00 -13.83
C LYS A 126 -16.84 8.14 -12.46
N LEU A 127 -18.07 8.65 -12.44
CA LEU A 127 -18.87 8.76 -11.22
C LEU A 127 -19.18 7.38 -10.61
N LEU A 128 -19.57 6.40 -11.44
CA LEU A 128 -19.80 5.03 -11.00
C LEU A 128 -18.54 4.40 -10.42
N ILE A 129 -17.39 4.56 -11.06
CA ILE A 129 -16.10 4.07 -10.56
C ILE A 129 -15.81 4.68 -9.17
N ALA A 130 -15.98 6.00 -9.02
CA ALA A 130 -15.75 6.67 -7.74
C ALA A 130 -16.69 6.17 -6.64
N MET A 131 -17.98 6.06 -6.92
CA MET A 131 -18.97 5.58 -5.95
C MET A 131 -18.69 4.13 -5.55
N LEU A 132 -18.51 3.23 -6.52
CA LEU A 132 -18.22 1.82 -6.24
C LEU A 132 -16.94 1.64 -5.44
N PHE A 133 -15.90 2.42 -5.73
CA PHE A 133 -14.64 2.38 -4.99
C PHE A 133 -14.85 2.75 -3.51
N VAL A 134 -15.57 3.84 -3.23
CA VAL A 134 -15.83 4.33 -1.85
C VAL A 134 -16.84 3.45 -1.10
N THR A 135 -17.84 2.89 -1.78
CA THR A 135 -18.79 1.95 -1.16
C THR A 135 -18.12 0.62 -0.76
N GLY A 136 -16.98 0.29 -1.35
CA GLY A 136 -16.28 -0.96 -1.08
C GLY A 136 -15.88 -1.14 0.39
N THR A 137 -16.21 -2.30 0.97
CA THR A 137 -15.73 -2.68 2.32
C THR A 137 -14.20 -2.60 2.46
N PRO A 138 -13.38 -2.99 1.46
CA PRO A 138 -11.93 -2.82 1.56
C PRO A 138 -11.51 -1.36 1.74
N TRP A 139 -12.16 -0.42 1.05
CA TRP A 139 -11.90 1.01 1.20
C TRP A 139 -12.25 1.48 2.62
N ARG A 140 -13.45 1.17 3.10
CA ARG A 140 -13.91 1.55 4.45
C ARG A 140 -13.02 1.00 5.55
N ASN A 141 -12.63 -0.27 5.45
CA ASN A 141 -11.72 -0.91 6.40
C ASN A 141 -10.31 -0.31 6.32
N GLY A 142 -9.84 0.01 5.11
CA GLY A 142 -8.57 0.70 4.91
C GLY A 142 -8.52 2.03 5.67
N VAL A 143 -9.57 2.85 5.56
CA VAL A 143 -9.69 4.11 6.33
C VAL A 143 -9.82 3.81 7.82
N GLY A 144 -10.77 2.97 8.22
CA GLY A 144 -11.10 2.73 9.63
C GLY A 144 -9.97 2.10 10.46
N ASN A 145 -9.23 1.17 9.86
CA ASN A 145 -8.06 0.56 10.50
C ASN A 145 -6.79 1.39 10.32
N GLY A 146 -6.82 2.44 9.48
CA GLY A 146 -5.68 3.28 9.19
C GLY A 146 -4.59 2.57 8.38
N GLN A 147 -4.97 1.68 7.47
CA GLN A 147 -4.04 0.93 6.63
C GLN A 147 -3.36 1.79 5.57
N HIS A 148 -2.21 1.32 5.09
CA HIS A 148 -1.38 2.03 4.12
C HIS A 148 -1.67 1.69 2.66
N ALA A 149 -2.74 0.94 2.38
CA ALA A 149 -3.06 0.50 1.01
C ALA A 149 -3.46 1.68 0.11
N LEU A 150 -4.31 2.60 0.60
CA LEU A 150 -4.71 3.80 -0.15
C LEU A 150 -3.52 4.74 -0.38
N PHE A 151 -2.73 4.97 0.67
CA PHE A 151 -1.46 5.70 0.57
C PHE A 151 -0.53 5.11 -0.50
N THR A 152 -0.29 3.80 -0.45
CA THR A 152 0.60 3.11 -1.39
C THR A 152 0.08 3.20 -2.82
N LEU A 153 -1.21 2.91 -3.03
CA LEU A 153 -1.81 2.92 -4.37
C LEU A 153 -1.87 4.33 -4.97
N ALA A 154 -2.17 5.35 -4.16
CA ALA A 154 -2.19 6.74 -4.61
C ALA A 154 -0.81 7.17 -5.14
N LEU A 155 0.24 6.90 -4.36
CA LEU A 155 1.61 7.29 -4.70
C LEU A 155 2.15 6.44 -5.87
N PHE A 156 1.78 5.16 -5.94
CA PHE A 156 2.12 4.31 -7.08
C PHE A 156 1.48 4.81 -8.39
N LEU A 157 0.16 5.08 -8.39
CA LEU A 157 -0.53 5.57 -9.58
C LEU A 157 -0.05 6.97 -9.99
N LEU A 158 0.28 7.82 -9.01
CA LEU A 158 0.90 9.11 -9.29
C LEU A 158 2.25 8.96 -10.00
N SER A 159 3.06 7.99 -9.59
CA SER A 159 4.30 7.64 -10.29
C SER A 159 4.03 7.24 -11.75
N VAL A 160 3.03 6.39 -11.99
CA VAL A 160 2.63 5.99 -13.35
C VAL A 160 2.26 7.21 -14.20
N VAL A 161 1.41 8.11 -13.69
CA VAL A 161 0.99 9.30 -14.45
C VAL A 161 2.19 10.22 -14.77
N ILE A 162 3.11 10.41 -13.83
CA ILE A 162 4.27 11.29 -13.98
C ILE A 162 5.32 10.70 -14.94
N VAL A 163 5.42 9.38 -15.07
CA VAL A 163 6.50 8.72 -15.81
C VAL A 163 6.52 9.09 -17.30
N SER A 164 5.35 9.41 -17.85
CA SER A 164 5.19 9.92 -19.22
C SER A 164 5.99 11.21 -19.46
N ARG A 165 6.14 12.05 -18.41
CA ARG A 165 6.86 13.32 -18.44
C ARG A 165 8.31 13.18 -17.98
N SER A 166 8.56 12.49 -16.87
CA SER A 166 9.91 12.30 -16.32
C SER A 166 9.99 11.04 -15.48
N ALA A 167 10.81 10.09 -15.92
CA ALA A 167 11.07 8.86 -15.18
C ALA A 167 11.77 9.14 -13.84
N ASN A 168 12.68 10.13 -13.80
CA ASN A 168 13.34 10.53 -12.56
C ASN A 168 12.33 11.07 -11.53
N ALA A 169 11.44 11.98 -11.96
CA ALA A 169 10.43 12.54 -11.08
C ALA A 169 9.42 11.49 -10.61
N ALA A 170 9.08 10.51 -11.46
CA ALA A 170 8.23 9.38 -11.10
C ALA A 170 8.86 8.48 -10.03
N GLY A 171 10.18 8.44 -9.93
CA GLY A 171 10.88 7.64 -8.91
C GLY A 171 10.61 8.09 -7.48
N ILE A 172 10.30 9.37 -7.25
CA ILE A 172 9.99 9.90 -5.91
C ILE A 172 8.70 9.28 -5.34
N PRO A 173 7.53 9.44 -5.99
CA PRO A 173 6.30 8.81 -5.50
C PRO A 173 6.37 7.27 -5.57
N LEU A 174 7.17 6.69 -6.48
CA LEU A 174 7.44 5.24 -6.47
C LEU A 174 8.14 4.81 -5.18
N ALA A 175 9.17 5.54 -4.73
CA ALA A 175 9.86 5.29 -3.46
C ALA A 175 8.86 5.30 -2.30
N VAL A 176 8.00 6.32 -2.24
CA VAL A 176 7.01 6.42 -1.17
C VAL A 176 6.02 5.23 -1.23
N SER A 177 5.61 4.79 -2.43
CA SER A 177 4.73 3.62 -2.58
C SER A 177 5.36 2.31 -2.07
N TRP A 178 6.68 2.18 -2.14
CA TRP A 178 7.40 1.01 -1.63
C TRP A 178 7.35 0.86 -0.11
N PHE A 179 6.77 1.84 0.60
CA PHE A 179 6.32 1.67 1.98
C PHE A 179 5.62 0.32 2.13
N LYS A 180 4.50 0.07 1.43
CA LYS A 180 3.85 -1.24 1.42
C LYS A 180 4.38 -2.08 0.27
N TYR A 181 5.59 -2.61 0.47
CA TYR A 181 6.32 -3.41 -0.51
C TYR A 181 5.51 -4.62 -1.01
N THR A 182 4.63 -5.19 -0.19
CA THR A 182 3.79 -6.33 -0.58
C THR A 182 2.82 -6.01 -1.73
N ILE A 183 2.40 -4.76 -1.86
CA ILE A 183 1.56 -4.29 -2.97
C ILE A 183 2.44 -3.67 -4.08
N ALA A 184 3.33 -2.76 -3.71
CA ALA A 184 4.02 -1.92 -4.68
C ALA A 184 5.14 -2.64 -5.45
N PHE A 185 5.82 -3.63 -4.85
CA PHE A 185 6.92 -4.33 -5.54
C PHE A 185 6.45 -5.14 -6.76
N PRO A 186 5.40 -5.99 -6.68
CA PRO A 186 4.86 -6.64 -7.87
C PRO A 186 4.47 -5.65 -8.97
N LEU A 187 3.85 -4.54 -8.59
CA LEU A 187 3.42 -3.50 -9.54
C LEU A 187 4.59 -2.73 -10.16
N THR A 188 5.75 -2.68 -9.49
CA THR A 188 6.96 -2.02 -9.99
C THR A 188 7.45 -2.64 -11.31
N LEU A 189 7.06 -3.87 -11.62
CA LEU A 189 7.31 -4.50 -12.93
C LEU A 189 6.76 -3.68 -14.11
N PHE A 190 5.76 -2.83 -13.89
CA PHE A 190 5.30 -1.83 -14.86
C PHE A 190 6.44 -0.94 -15.39
N PHE A 191 7.36 -0.52 -14.50
CA PHE A 191 8.51 0.32 -14.84
C PHE A 191 9.69 -0.47 -15.39
N ALA A 192 9.67 -1.80 -15.30
CA ALA A 192 10.71 -2.65 -15.90
C ALA A 192 10.56 -2.80 -17.42
N ARG A 193 9.38 -2.46 -17.99
CA ARG A 193 9.00 -2.69 -19.39
C ARG A 193 9.93 -2.02 -20.42
N SER A 194 10.59 -0.92 -20.07
CA SER A 194 11.58 -0.29 -20.94
C SER A 194 12.73 0.36 -20.16
N LYS A 195 13.93 0.40 -20.76
CA LYS A 195 15.13 0.99 -20.15
C LYS A 195 14.95 2.44 -19.70
N ARG A 196 14.10 3.21 -20.41
CA ARG A 196 13.77 4.60 -20.02
C ARG A 196 13.07 4.67 -18.67
N LEU A 197 12.19 3.72 -18.38
CA LEU A 197 11.40 3.68 -17.14
C LEU A 197 12.21 3.19 -15.94
N TRP A 198 13.35 2.51 -16.16
CA TRP A 198 14.22 2.03 -15.09
C TRP A 198 14.77 3.15 -14.21
N ALA A 199 14.88 4.38 -14.74
CA ALA A 199 15.31 5.52 -13.96
C ALA A 199 14.39 5.79 -12.75
N ALA A 200 13.08 5.52 -12.86
CA ALA A 200 12.16 5.61 -11.72
C ALA A 200 12.52 4.59 -10.62
N ILE A 201 12.84 3.35 -11.00
CA ILE A 201 13.26 2.29 -10.08
C ILE A 201 14.58 2.65 -9.41
N LEU A 202 15.54 3.16 -10.16
CA LEU A 202 16.85 3.57 -9.64
C LEU A 202 16.73 4.71 -8.63
N VAL A 203 15.93 5.73 -8.94
CA VAL A 203 15.65 6.85 -8.01
C VAL A 203 14.95 6.33 -6.74
N ALA A 204 13.94 5.47 -6.88
CA ALA A 204 13.26 4.89 -5.73
C ALA A 204 14.21 4.08 -4.84
N THR A 205 15.06 3.26 -5.45
CA THR A 205 16.10 2.48 -4.76
C THR A 205 17.08 3.38 -4.04
N ALA A 206 17.56 4.44 -4.69
CA ALA A 206 18.48 5.40 -4.10
C ALA A 206 17.87 6.10 -2.88
N ILE A 207 16.61 6.53 -2.95
CA ILE A 207 15.90 7.12 -1.80
C ILE A 207 15.85 6.14 -0.63
N HIS A 208 15.46 4.89 -0.86
CA HIS A 208 15.42 3.87 0.19
C HIS A 208 16.79 3.54 0.79
N ALA A 209 17.84 3.49 -0.04
CA ALA A 209 19.20 3.28 0.42
C ALA A 209 19.66 4.44 1.33
N VAL A 210 19.47 5.68 0.88
CA VAL A 210 19.83 6.88 1.65
C VAL A 210 19.05 6.93 2.96
N LEU A 211 17.73 6.71 2.93
CA LEU A 211 16.90 6.77 4.14
C LEU A 211 17.18 5.62 5.11
N THR A 212 17.55 4.44 4.63
CA THR A 212 17.97 3.33 5.50
C THR A 212 19.30 3.63 6.17
N ILE A 213 20.28 4.19 5.45
CA ILE A 213 21.57 4.61 6.02
C ILE A 213 21.35 5.73 7.04
N PHE A 214 20.54 6.73 6.69
CA PHE A 214 20.18 7.81 7.59
C PHE A 214 19.53 7.27 8.87
N ALA A 215 18.52 6.41 8.76
CA ALA A 215 17.85 5.81 9.91
C ALA A 215 18.82 4.98 10.78
N ALA A 216 19.75 4.26 10.16
CA ALA A 216 20.76 3.48 10.87
C ALA A 216 21.67 4.38 11.73
N ILE A 217 22.16 5.47 11.15
CA ILE A 217 22.94 6.49 11.88
C ILE A 217 22.07 7.13 12.98
N TRP A 218 20.80 7.41 12.68
CA TRP A 218 19.87 8.07 13.59
C TRP A 218 19.62 7.30 14.89
N VAL A 219 19.54 5.96 14.83
CA VAL A 219 19.31 5.10 16.01
C VAL A 219 20.57 4.35 16.47
N ASP A 220 21.75 4.75 15.99
CA ASP A 220 23.04 4.13 16.32
C ASP A 220 23.06 2.59 16.13
N THR A 221 22.71 2.14 14.92
CA THR A 221 22.71 0.72 14.54
C THR A 221 23.25 0.51 13.13
N SER A 222 23.39 -0.75 12.70
CA SER A 222 23.82 -1.05 11.32
C SER A 222 22.64 -0.97 10.33
N PRO A 223 22.85 -0.49 9.08
CA PRO A 223 21.81 -0.53 8.04
C PRO A 223 21.30 -1.96 7.76
N VAL A 224 22.18 -2.96 7.90
CA VAL A 224 21.84 -4.37 7.72
C VAL A 224 20.89 -4.84 8.81
N ASP A 225 21.09 -4.41 10.05
CA ASP A 225 20.21 -4.77 11.17
C ASP A 225 18.79 -4.21 11.00
N LEU A 226 18.63 -2.99 10.46
CA LEU A 226 17.31 -2.43 10.15
C LEU A 226 16.61 -3.20 9.02
N LEU A 227 17.35 -3.56 7.96
CA LEU A 227 16.81 -4.34 6.83
C LEU A 227 16.37 -5.74 7.30
N LEU A 228 17.23 -6.44 8.03
CA LEU A 228 16.93 -7.77 8.55
C LEU A 228 15.91 -7.73 9.70
N GLY A 229 15.89 -6.68 10.50
CA GLY A 229 14.94 -6.45 11.58
C GLY A 229 13.50 -6.47 11.08
N THR A 230 13.24 -5.75 9.97
CA THR A 230 11.94 -5.75 9.29
C THR A 230 11.52 -7.16 8.89
N LEU A 231 12.42 -7.93 8.26
CA LEU A 231 12.12 -9.28 7.79
C LEU A 231 11.84 -10.24 8.95
N ARG A 232 12.61 -10.14 10.04
CA ARG A 232 12.42 -10.96 11.24
C ARG A 232 11.06 -10.69 11.89
N VAL A 233 10.66 -9.43 12.00
CA VAL A 233 9.35 -9.05 12.55
C VAL A 233 8.23 -9.47 11.62
N ALA A 234 8.36 -9.25 10.30
CA ALA A 234 7.38 -9.70 9.34
C ALA A 234 7.13 -11.22 9.45
N GLN A 235 8.19 -12.02 9.53
CA GLN A 235 8.07 -13.48 9.69
C GLN A 235 7.34 -13.93 10.96
N SER A 236 7.42 -13.16 12.05
CA SER A 236 6.75 -13.48 13.32
C SER A 236 5.35 -12.90 13.45
N ALA A 237 5.09 -11.76 12.78
CA ALA A 237 3.88 -10.96 13.00
C ALA A 237 2.82 -11.09 11.90
N THR A 238 3.16 -11.61 10.71
CA THR A 238 2.19 -11.81 9.63
C THR A 238 1.52 -13.18 9.72
N GLY A 239 0.17 -13.20 9.71
CA GLY A 239 -0.61 -14.42 9.64
C GLY A 239 -0.57 -15.10 8.25
N ARG A 240 -1.18 -16.29 8.15
CA ARG A 240 -1.44 -16.94 6.86
C ARG A 240 -2.43 -16.07 6.08
N GLY A 241 -2.13 -15.75 4.82
CA GLY A 241 -3.15 -15.18 3.93
C GLY A 241 -4.17 -16.23 3.51
N TYR A 242 -5.26 -15.81 2.89
CA TYR A 242 -6.35 -16.70 2.50
C TYR A 242 -6.24 -17.23 1.06
N LEU A 243 -5.50 -16.52 0.20
CA LEU A 243 -5.45 -16.78 -1.26
C LEU A 243 -4.03 -16.71 -1.84
N ASP A 244 -3.00 -16.57 -1.00
CA ASP A 244 -1.63 -16.48 -1.47
C ASP A 244 -0.98 -17.87 -1.64
N VAL A 245 0.04 -17.95 -2.49
CA VAL A 245 0.75 -19.21 -2.79
C VAL A 245 1.36 -19.85 -1.54
N PHE A 246 1.77 -19.07 -0.53
CA PHE A 246 2.30 -19.60 0.72
C PHE A 246 1.20 -20.23 1.59
N ALA A 247 0.02 -19.63 1.62
CA ALA A 247 -1.14 -20.21 2.29
C ALA A 247 -1.53 -21.55 1.67
N ILE A 248 -1.67 -21.61 0.34
CA ILE A 248 -1.99 -22.86 -0.38
C ILE A 248 -0.92 -23.92 -0.14
N ALA A 249 0.37 -23.56 -0.21
CA ALA A 249 1.47 -24.48 0.06
C ALA A 249 1.42 -25.02 1.51
N SER A 250 1.11 -24.16 2.48
CA SER A 250 0.96 -24.56 3.88
C SER A 250 -0.22 -25.52 4.07
N GLU A 251 -1.35 -25.30 3.41
CA GLU A 251 -2.52 -26.19 3.47
C GLU A 251 -2.24 -27.55 2.80
N LEU A 252 -1.39 -27.57 1.78
CA LEU A 252 -0.90 -28.80 1.15
C LEU A 252 0.19 -29.53 1.97
N GLY A 253 0.50 -29.04 3.18
CA GLY A 253 1.48 -29.67 4.07
C GLY A 253 2.95 -29.41 3.70
N LEU A 254 3.22 -28.46 2.81
CA LEU A 254 4.60 -28.08 2.46
C LEU A 254 5.21 -27.25 3.60
N SER A 255 6.19 -27.83 4.30
CA SER A 255 6.93 -27.15 5.37
C SER A 255 7.94 -26.12 4.84
N SER A 256 8.39 -26.26 3.59
CA SER A 256 9.38 -25.38 2.98
C SER A 256 8.75 -24.11 2.41
N LYS A 257 9.25 -22.95 2.81
CA LYS A 257 8.90 -21.64 2.23
C LYS A 257 9.55 -21.39 0.86
N LEU A 258 10.53 -22.22 0.46
CA LEU A 258 11.25 -22.04 -0.81
C LEU A 258 10.35 -22.36 -2.01
N VAL A 259 9.60 -23.45 -1.94
CA VAL A 259 8.70 -23.89 -3.01
C VAL A 259 7.66 -22.80 -3.36
N PRO A 260 6.84 -22.30 -2.40
CA PRO A 260 5.90 -21.23 -2.71
C PRO A 260 6.58 -19.94 -3.17
N ALA A 261 7.78 -19.61 -2.69
CA ALA A 261 8.54 -18.46 -3.18
C ALA A 261 8.97 -18.60 -4.65
N VAL A 262 9.40 -19.79 -5.08
CA VAL A 262 9.73 -20.06 -6.49
C VAL A 262 8.48 -19.93 -7.37
N PHE A 263 7.34 -20.49 -6.93
CA PHE A 263 6.07 -20.35 -7.65
C PHE A 263 5.62 -18.88 -7.74
N ALA A 264 5.72 -18.13 -6.65
CA ALA A 264 5.46 -16.70 -6.61
C ALA A 264 6.29 -15.93 -7.67
N LEU A 265 7.60 -16.19 -7.73
CA LEU A 265 8.49 -15.59 -8.72
C LEU A 265 8.14 -16.03 -10.15
N ALA A 266 7.77 -17.28 -10.35
CA ALA A 266 7.35 -17.80 -11.66
C ALA A 266 6.06 -17.11 -12.13
N ILE A 267 5.05 -16.96 -11.26
CA ILE A 267 3.81 -16.23 -11.57
C ILE A 267 4.14 -14.80 -11.97
N LEU A 268 4.91 -14.06 -11.16
CA LEU A 268 5.30 -12.68 -11.48
C LEU A 268 6.08 -12.60 -12.80
N GLY A 269 6.99 -13.55 -13.06
CA GLY A 269 7.76 -13.61 -14.30
C GLY A 269 6.89 -13.84 -15.53
N VAL A 270 5.97 -14.81 -15.49
CA VAL A 270 5.02 -15.10 -16.57
C VAL A 270 4.08 -13.92 -16.81
N THR A 271 3.50 -13.36 -15.73
CA THR A 271 2.65 -12.18 -15.82
C THR A 271 3.39 -11.01 -16.46
N TYR A 272 4.63 -10.74 -16.04
CA TYR A 272 5.45 -9.68 -16.63
C TYR A 272 5.72 -9.93 -18.12
N LEU A 273 6.08 -11.16 -18.50
CA LEU A 273 6.32 -11.50 -19.91
C LEU A 273 5.08 -11.29 -20.78
N ALA A 274 3.88 -11.53 -20.23
CA ALA A 274 2.60 -11.32 -20.91
C ALA A 274 2.30 -9.83 -21.12
N VAL A 275 2.57 -8.98 -20.11
CA VAL A 275 2.17 -7.55 -20.14
C VAL A 275 3.28 -6.60 -20.59
N ARG A 276 4.54 -7.04 -20.70
CA ARG A 276 5.67 -6.15 -20.98
C ARG A 276 5.57 -5.40 -22.32
N ARG A 277 4.78 -5.93 -23.26
CA ARG A 277 4.52 -5.33 -24.57
C ARG A 277 3.10 -4.78 -24.71
N ASP A 278 2.30 -4.82 -23.65
CA ASP A 278 0.95 -4.28 -23.67
C ASP A 278 1.01 -2.75 -23.78
N ALA A 279 0.35 -2.21 -24.80
CA ALA A 279 0.28 -0.77 -25.03
C ALA A 279 -0.72 -0.10 -24.09
N ASP A 280 -1.72 -0.83 -23.60
CA ASP A 280 -2.68 -0.33 -22.63
C ASP A 280 -2.11 -0.41 -21.21
N GLU A 281 -1.86 0.76 -20.62
CA GLU A 281 -1.33 0.88 -19.26
C GLU A 281 -2.32 0.33 -18.22
N LEU A 282 -3.63 0.52 -18.41
CA LEU A 282 -4.63 0.01 -17.48
C LEU A 282 -4.70 -1.51 -17.52
N SER A 283 -4.73 -2.10 -18.71
CA SER A 283 -4.65 -3.56 -18.89
C SER A 283 -3.42 -4.13 -18.18
N CYS A 284 -2.24 -3.55 -18.44
CA CYS A 284 -1.00 -3.96 -17.79
C CYS A 284 -1.08 -3.88 -16.25
N LEU A 285 -1.56 -2.76 -15.71
CA LEU A 285 -1.70 -2.56 -14.26
C LEU A 285 -2.73 -3.50 -13.64
N SER A 286 -3.86 -3.73 -14.30
CA SER A 286 -4.89 -4.67 -13.84
C SER A 286 -4.34 -6.09 -13.76
N THR A 287 -3.64 -6.56 -14.80
CA THR A 287 -3.04 -7.89 -14.82
C THR A 287 -1.94 -8.06 -13.77
N LEU A 288 -1.07 -7.05 -13.58
CA LEU A 288 -0.06 -7.07 -12.51
C LEU A 288 -0.71 -7.04 -11.12
N SER A 289 -1.82 -6.31 -10.94
CA SER A 289 -2.55 -6.26 -9.67
C SER A 289 -3.17 -7.62 -9.32
N MET A 290 -3.72 -8.33 -10.31
CA MET A 290 -4.24 -9.69 -10.12
C MET A 290 -3.13 -10.68 -9.71
N ALA A 291 -1.94 -10.56 -10.32
CA ALA A 291 -0.79 -11.36 -9.93
C ALA A 291 -0.25 -11.00 -8.53
N ALA A 292 -0.26 -9.71 -8.17
CA ALA A 292 0.14 -9.25 -6.84
C ALA A 292 -0.74 -9.87 -5.74
N MET A 293 -2.05 -9.95 -5.97
CA MET A 293 -3.00 -10.60 -5.04
C MET A 293 -2.75 -12.09 -4.87
N THR A 294 -2.24 -12.78 -5.89
CA THR A 294 -1.94 -14.22 -5.79
C THR A 294 -0.61 -14.48 -5.07
N VAL A 295 0.33 -13.53 -5.11
CA VAL A 295 1.71 -13.76 -4.66
C VAL A 295 2.00 -13.22 -3.26
N VAL A 296 1.41 -12.10 -2.85
CA VAL A 296 1.81 -11.41 -1.60
C VAL A 296 0.63 -11.03 -0.68
N PHE A 297 -0.53 -11.68 -0.84
CA PHE A 297 -1.70 -11.34 -0.02
C PHE A 297 -1.57 -11.91 1.40
N HIS A 298 -1.01 -11.11 2.31
CA HIS A 298 -1.10 -11.36 3.74
C HIS A 298 -2.45 -10.85 4.27
N GLY A 299 -3.14 -11.71 5.02
CA GLY A 299 -4.32 -11.37 5.83
C GLY A 299 -3.93 -10.67 7.13
#